data_AF-A0A3D3BKA0-F1
#
_entry.id   AF-A0A3D3BKA0-F1
#
_cell.length_a   1.000
_cell.length_b   1.000
_cell.length_c   1.000
_cell.angle_alpha   90.00
_cell.angle_beta   90.00
_cell.angle_gamma   90.00
#
_symmetry.space_group_name_H-M   'P 1'
#
loop_
_entity.id
_entity.type
_entity.pdbx_description
1 polymer ?
#
loop_
_entity_poly.entity_id
_entity_poly.type
_entity_poly.pdbx_seq_one_letter_code
_entity_poly.pdbx_strand_id
1 'polypeptide(L)'
;MYALSLRGANSELSKWLQNTENAEDLAGGVDLGDVDNSTRQVLLNMSMESAIRISKQAGKFVLSDLTDMGRVHKKQLGLANFAVLRSPDIPSLLIETGFLSNRSDAKRLSSSREQEKIAGAIFEGIKRYFEKSPPANTFVGWRKQNKGKRMTIEVKRGDTLSELASRYGLSLQALKELNALQTDVIRLGQKLEVPIVLR
;
A
#
# COMPACT_ATOMS: atom_id res chain seq x y z
N MET A 1 10.64 -4.02 -14.64
CA MET A 1 9.48 -3.55 -13.84
C MET A 1 8.71 -2.51 -14.62
N TYR A 2 7.38 -2.59 -14.62
CA TYR A 2 6.50 -1.64 -15.29
C TYR A 2 5.36 -1.15 -14.39
N ALA A 3 4.95 0.09 -14.65
CA ALA A 3 3.67 0.62 -14.22
C ALA A 3 2.81 0.91 -15.47
N LEU A 4 1.50 1.05 -15.27
CA LEU A 4 0.59 1.37 -16.36
C LEU A 4 0.94 2.73 -16.99
N SER A 5 0.81 2.82 -18.32
CA SER A 5 0.80 4.08 -19.04
C SER A 5 -0.28 4.10 -20.10
N LEU A 6 -1.08 5.16 -20.08
CA LEU A 6 -2.22 5.41 -20.95
C LEU A 6 -1.92 6.47 -22.02
N ARG A 7 -0.65 6.69 -22.40
CA ARG A 7 -0.32 7.64 -23.50
C ARG A 7 -1.12 7.26 -24.76
N GLY A 8 -2.10 8.10 -25.13
CA GLY A 8 -3.01 7.89 -26.25
C GLY A 8 -4.31 7.13 -25.96
N ALA A 9 -4.62 6.82 -24.68
CA ALA A 9 -5.63 5.82 -24.30
C ALA A 9 -6.95 6.40 -23.77
N ASN A 10 -7.24 7.69 -23.93
CA ASN A 10 -8.58 8.23 -23.61
C ASN A 10 -9.69 7.47 -24.36
N SER A 11 -9.43 7.04 -25.61
CA SER A 11 -10.34 6.22 -26.40
C SER A 11 -10.46 4.79 -25.89
N GLU A 12 -9.36 4.18 -25.44
CA GLU A 12 -9.34 2.80 -24.94
C GLU A 12 -9.94 2.67 -23.53
N LEU A 13 -9.75 3.67 -22.67
CA LEU A 13 -10.43 3.76 -21.38
C LEU A 13 -11.93 3.95 -21.57
N SER A 14 -12.35 4.82 -22.49
CA SER A 14 -13.76 5.01 -22.83
C SER A 14 -14.39 3.72 -23.36
N LYS A 15 -13.70 2.99 -24.26
CA LYS A 15 -14.14 1.67 -24.73
C LYS A 15 -14.20 0.64 -23.60
N TRP A 16 -13.21 0.63 -22.71
CA TRP A 16 -13.19 -0.28 -21.57
C TRP A 16 -14.36 0.00 -20.63
N LEU A 17 -14.59 1.27 -20.28
CA LEU A 17 -15.73 1.73 -19.47
C LEU A 17 -17.09 1.38 -20.11
N GLN A 18 -17.20 1.48 -21.44
CA GLN A 18 -18.40 1.06 -22.18
C GLN A 18 -18.62 -0.46 -22.14
N ASN A 19 -17.55 -1.25 -22.09
CA ASN A 19 -17.61 -2.71 -22.11
C ASN A 19 -17.74 -3.33 -20.70
N THR A 20 -17.38 -2.60 -19.64
CA THR A 20 -17.67 -2.97 -18.26
C THR A 20 -19.04 -2.42 -17.86
N GLU A 21 -20.07 -3.25 -18.00
CA GLU A 21 -21.43 -2.95 -17.49
C GLU A 21 -21.47 -2.86 -15.95
N ASN A 22 -20.51 -3.45 -15.24
CA ASN A 22 -20.45 -3.50 -13.78
C ASN A 22 -19.57 -2.40 -13.19
N ALA A 23 -19.92 -1.13 -13.42
CA ALA A 23 -19.22 -0.01 -12.79
C ALA A 23 -19.30 -0.03 -11.24
N GLU A 24 -20.24 -0.79 -10.67
CA GLU A 24 -20.39 -1.02 -9.23
C GLU A 24 -19.25 -1.86 -8.62
N ASP A 25 -18.72 -2.84 -9.36
CA ASP A 25 -17.57 -3.67 -8.92
C ASP A 25 -16.22 -2.94 -9.06
N LEU A 26 -16.16 -1.91 -9.90
CA LEU A 26 -14.93 -1.20 -10.26
C LEU A 26 -14.57 -0.05 -9.31
N ALA A 27 -15.47 0.34 -8.42
CA ALA A 27 -15.28 1.43 -7.46
C ALA A 27 -14.85 0.93 -6.07
N GLY A 28 -14.33 -0.29 -5.95
CA GLY A 28 -13.86 -0.85 -4.68
C GLY A 28 -14.94 -0.93 -3.60
N GLY A 29 -16.21 -1.08 -4.00
CA GLY A 29 -17.36 -1.19 -3.09
C GLY A 29 -17.99 0.14 -2.67
N VAL A 30 -17.71 1.26 -3.36
CA VAL A 30 -18.46 2.51 -3.17
C VAL A 30 -19.70 2.50 -4.05
N ASP A 31 -20.89 2.46 -3.43
CA ASP A 31 -22.16 2.67 -4.11
C ASP A 31 -22.21 4.11 -4.66
N LEU A 32 -22.12 4.23 -5.98
CA LEU A 32 -22.15 5.53 -6.66
C LEU A 32 -23.58 6.02 -6.91
N GLY A 33 -24.63 5.29 -6.52
CA GLY A 33 -26.03 5.69 -6.68
C GLY A 33 -26.41 6.16 -8.10
N ASP A 34 -27.45 6.99 -8.17
CA ASP A 34 -27.95 7.65 -9.40
C ASP A 34 -27.04 8.79 -9.91
N VAL A 35 -25.72 8.61 -9.85
CA VAL A 35 -24.79 9.55 -10.47
C VAL A 35 -24.87 9.39 -12.00
N ASP A 36 -24.95 10.53 -12.69
CA ASP A 36 -25.03 10.54 -14.15
C ASP A 36 -23.76 9.91 -14.78
N ASN A 37 -23.92 9.38 -15.99
CA ASN A 37 -22.84 8.65 -16.65
C ASN A 37 -21.58 9.50 -16.90
N SER A 38 -21.73 10.83 -17.06
CA SER A 38 -20.60 11.72 -17.31
C SER A 38 -19.80 11.97 -16.04
N THR A 39 -20.45 12.19 -14.90
CA THR A 39 -19.77 12.33 -13.60
C THR A 39 -19.08 11.03 -13.19
N ARG A 40 -19.71 9.87 -13.44
CA ARG A 40 -19.08 8.56 -13.19
C ARG A 40 -17.78 8.39 -13.99
N GLN A 41 -17.78 8.76 -15.28
CA GLN A 41 -16.57 8.71 -16.11
C GLN A 41 -15.46 9.62 -15.58
N VAL A 42 -15.79 10.83 -15.15
CA VAL A 42 -14.81 11.76 -14.56
C VAL A 42 -14.20 11.18 -13.28
N LEU A 43 -15.03 10.65 -12.37
CA LEU A 43 -14.55 10.04 -11.13
C LEU A 43 -13.67 8.81 -11.38
N LEU A 44 -14.06 7.95 -12.32
CA LEU A 44 -13.26 6.78 -12.70
C LEU A 44 -11.93 7.19 -13.34
N ASN A 45 -11.92 8.21 -14.20
CA ASN A 45 -10.69 8.75 -14.77
C ASN A 45 -9.76 9.31 -13.67
N MET A 46 -10.31 10.09 -12.73
CA MET A 46 -9.54 10.64 -11.60
C MET A 46 -8.96 9.53 -10.71
N SER A 47 -9.76 8.50 -10.42
CA SER A 47 -9.32 7.33 -9.66
C SER A 47 -8.17 6.63 -10.38
N MET A 48 -8.32 6.38 -11.69
CA MET A 48 -7.33 5.68 -12.48
C MET A 48 -6.03 6.47 -12.61
N GLU A 49 -6.10 7.79 -12.83
CA GLU A 49 -4.92 8.66 -12.81
C GLU A 49 -4.23 8.63 -11.44
N SER A 50 -5.00 8.58 -10.35
CA SER A 50 -4.49 8.41 -9.00
C SER A 50 -3.77 7.09 -8.81
N ALA A 51 -4.39 5.97 -9.20
CA ALA A 51 -3.81 4.64 -9.14
C ALA A 51 -2.50 4.57 -9.94
N ILE A 52 -2.48 5.07 -11.18
CA ILE A 52 -1.27 5.14 -12.02
C ILE A 52 -0.17 5.96 -11.35
N ARG A 53 -0.51 7.13 -10.78
CA ARG A 53 0.45 8.00 -10.09
C ARG A 53 1.04 7.30 -8.87
N ILE A 54 0.21 6.66 -8.05
CA ILE A 54 0.62 5.88 -6.87
C ILE A 54 1.53 4.73 -7.30
N SER A 55 1.13 3.93 -8.29
CA SER A 55 1.93 2.85 -8.85
C SER A 55 3.31 3.33 -9.27
N LYS A 56 3.38 4.44 -10.01
CA LYS A 56 4.66 5.00 -10.47
C LYS A 56 5.56 5.45 -9.32
N GLN A 57 4.98 6.01 -8.25
CA GLN A 57 5.76 6.42 -7.08
C GLN A 57 6.24 5.20 -6.29
N ALA A 58 5.35 4.26 -5.95
CA ALA A 58 5.69 3.04 -5.23
C ALA A 58 6.73 2.20 -6.01
N GLY A 59 6.54 2.05 -7.32
CA GLY A 59 7.45 1.33 -8.20
C GLY A 59 8.87 1.88 -8.21
N LYS A 60 9.08 3.20 -8.02
CA LYS A 60 10.43 3.77 -7.89
C LYS A 60 11.14 3.29 -6.63
N PHE A 61 10.43 3.19 -5.50
CA PHE A 61 11.01 2.68 -4.25
C PHE A 61 11.37 1.20 -4.37
N VAL A 62 10.43 0.39 -4.86
CA VAL A 62 10.64 -1.05 -5.09
C VAL A 62 11.80 -1.28 -6.07
N LEU A 63 11.85 -0.51 -7.15
CA LEU A 63 12.93 -0.63 -8.13
C LEU A 63 14.30 -0.27 -7.53
N SER A 64 14.36 0.75 -6.67
CA SER A 64 15.60 1.12 -5.98
C SER A 64 16.12 -0.06 -5.15
N ASP A 65 15.28 -0.67 -4.31
CA ASP A 65 15.71 -1.78 -3.44
C ASP A 65 16.11 -3.03 -4.22
N LEU A 66 15.38 -3.34 -5.29
CA LEU A 66 15.77 -4.42 -6.19
C LEU A 66 17.11 -4.12 -6.90
N THR A 67 17.37 -2.85 -7.26
CA THR A 67 18.62 -2.43 -7.89
C THR A 67 19.80 -2.56 -6.94
N ASP A 68 19.62 -2.20 -5.67
CA ASP A 68 20.65 -2.29 -4.63
C ASP A 68 21.09 -3.73 -4.34
N MET A 69 20.21 -4.72 -4.60
CA MET A 69 20.55 -6.14 -4.58
C MET A 69 21.48 -6.57 -5.75
N GLY A 70 21.65 -5.73 -6.76
CA GLY A 70 22.67 -5.85 -7.80
C GLY A 70 22.27 -6.60 -9.08
N ARG A 71 21.01 -7.01 -9.26
CA ARG A 71 20.57 -7.81 -10.43
C ARG A 71 19.17 -7.49 -10.94
N VAL A 72 18.95 -6.24 -11.32
CA VAL A 72 17.77 -5.84 -12.12
C VAL A 72 18.12 -5.72 -13.59
N HIS A 73 17.25 -6.24 -14.45
CA HIS A 73 17.39 -6.15 -15.91
C HIS A 73 17.19 -4.72 -16.44
N LYS A 74 16.38 -3.91 -15.75
CA LYS A 74 16.15 -2.50 -16.08
C LYS A 74 16.29 -1.65 -14.83
N LYS A 75 17.12 -0.61 -14.91
CA LYS A 75 17.33 0.37 -13.83
C LYS A 75 16.30 1.50 -13.81
N GLN A 76 15.39 1.50 -14.77
CA GLN A 76 14.33 2.51 -14.90
C GLN A 76 12.97 1.85 -14.91
N LEU A 77 11.99 2.55 -14.34
CA LEU A 77 10.60 2.12 -14.35
C LEU A 77 10.07 2.18 -15.78
N GLY A 78 9.71 1.03 -16.33
CA GLY A 78 9.05 0.94 -17.63
C GLY A 78 7.58 1.37 -17.55
N LEU A 79 7.04 1.77 -18.69
CA LEU A 79 5.65 2.18 -18.85
C LEU A 79 5.03 1.35 -19.98
N ALA A 80 3.92 0.65 -19.70
CA ALA A 80 3.28 -0.24 -20.66
C ALA A 80 1.78 -0.38 -20.41
N ASN A 81 1.03 -0.82 -21.43
CA ASN A 81 -0.43 -0.95 -21.37
C ASN A 81 -0.88 -2.41 -21.17
N PHE A 82 -0.37 -3.05 -20.11
CA PHE A 82 -0.75 -4.43 -19.77
C PHE A 82 -2.15 -4.47 -19.15
N ALA A 83 -2.99 -5.42 -19.59
CA ALA A 83 -4.35 -5.59 -19.08
C ALA A 83 -4.39 -5.80 -17.54
N VAL A 84 -3.45 -6.58 -17.01
CA VAL A 84 -3.32 -6.84 -15.55
C VAL A 84 -3.01 -5.60 -14.70
N LEU A 85 -2.68 -4.48 -15.33
CA LEU A 85 -2.41 -3.22 -14.64
C LEU A 85 -3.59 -2.22 -14.71
N ARG A 86 -4.71 -2.59 -15.35
CA ARG A 86 -5.84 -1.68 -15.64
C ARG A 86 -6.93 -1.68 -14.56
N SER A 87 -6.56 -1.68 -13.28
CA SER A 87 -7.53 -1.40 -12.22
C SER A 87 -7.68 0.11 -12.03
N PRO A 88 -8.89 0.68 -12.06
CA PRO A 88 -9.10 2.11 -11.92
C PRO A 88 -8.84 2.61 -10.50
N ASP A 89 -9.01 1.78 -9.50
CA ASP A 89 -8.95 2.12 -8.07
C ASP A 89 -7.78 1.44 -7.33
N ILE A 90 -7.17 0.41 -7.91
CA ILE A 90 -6.06 -0.35 -7.31
C ILE A 90 -4.73 -0.01 -8.00
N PRO A 91 -3.77 0.61 -7.26
CA PRO A 91 -2.41 0.79 -7.77
C PRO A 91 -1.75 -0.56 -8.08
N SER A 92 -1.40 -0.77 -9.35
CA SER A 92 -0.83 -2.02 -9.86
C SER A 92 0.61 -1.86 -10.36
N LEU A 93 1.44 -2.89 -10.17
CA LEU A 93 2.84 -2.97 -10.64
C LEU A 93 3.13 -4.35 -11.22
N LEU A 94 3.90 -4.39 -12.33
CA LEU A 94 4.42 -5.64 -12.88
C LEU A 94 5.93 -5.72 -12.62
N ILE A 95 6.35 -6.73 -11.87
CA ILE A 95 7.74 -6.90 -11.46
C ILE A 95 8.37 -8.04 -12.27
N GLU A 96 9.45 -7.73 -12.98
CA GLU A 96 10.26 -8.73 -13.68
C GLU A 96 11.43 -9.11 -12.77
N THR A 97 11.48 -10.36 -12.32
CA THR A 97 12.51 -10.87 -11.39
C THR A 97 13.71 -11.52 -12.09
N GLY A 98 13.53 -11.86 -13.36
CA GLY A 98 14.53 -12.45 -14.24
C GLY A 98 13.88 -13.11 -15.46
N PHE A 99 14.68 -13.75 -16.31
CA PHE A 99 14.18 -14.49 -17.47
C PHE A 99 14.38 -16.00 -17.27
N LEU A 100 13.30 -16.77 -17.21
CA LEU A 100 13.38 -18.24 -17.11
C LEU A 100 14.05 -18.89 -18.33
N SER A 101 14.05 -18.21 -19.49
CA SER A 101 14.79 -18.63 -20.68
C SER A 101 16.32 -18.53 -20.50
N ASN A 102 16.80 -17.75 -19.54
CA ASN A 102 18.21 -17.67 -19.19
C ASN A 102 18.53 -18.70 -18.08
N ARG A 103 19.43 -19.65 -18.36
CA ARG A 103 19.79 -20.73 -17.43
C ARG A 103 20.29 -20.24 -16.06
N SER A 104 21.03 -19.12 -16.03
CA SER A 104 21.56 -18.55 -14.78
C SER A 104 20.43 -17.97 -13.91
N ASP A 105 19.51 -17.22 -14.54
CA ASP A 105 18.33 -16.69 -13.85
C ASP A 105 17.41 -17.81 -13.38
N ALA A 106 17.12 -18.81 -14.22
CA ALA A 106 16.27 -19.95 -13.84
C ALA A 106 16.80 -20.70 -12.61
N LYS A 107 18.10 -21.01 -12.58
CA LYS A 107 18.73 -21.70 -11.43
C LYS A 107 18.71 -20.86 -10.16
N ARG A 108 18.83 -19.54 -10.28
CA ARG A 108 18.82 -18.61 -9.16
C ARG A 108 17.40 -18.45 -8.61
N LEU A 109 16.43 -18.20 -9.49
CA LEU A 109 15.02 -17.98 -9.16
C LEU A 109 14.33 -19.23 -8.62
N SER A 110 14.84 -20.43 -8.88
CA SER A 110 14.35 -21.67 -8.26
C SER A 110 14.79 -21.84 -6.80
N SER A 111 15.73 -21.04 -6.31
CA SER A 111 16.20 -21.14 -4.93
C SER A 111 15.35 -20.31 -3.96
N SER A 112 14.93 -20.89 -2.84
CA SER A 112 14.16 -20.19 -1.81
C SER A 112 14.90 -18.98 -1.24
N ARG A 113 16.24 -19.08 -1.11
CA ARG A 113 17.08 -17.96 -0.64
C ARG A 113 16.98 -16.76 -1.57
N GLU A 114 16.91 -16.96 -2.88
CA GLU A 114 16.76 -15.83 -3.79
C GLU A 114 15.33 -15.27 -3.76
N GLN A 115 14.32 -16.14 -3.75
CA GLN A 115 12.92 -15.72 -3.65
C GLN A 115 12.70 -14.85 -2.41
N GLU A 116 13.28 -15.23 -1.28
CA GLU A 116 13.21 -14.46 -0.03
C GLU A 116 13.87 -13.08 -0.16
N LYS A 117 15.04 -13.00 -0.81
CA LYS A 117 15.69 -11.70 -1.07
C LYS A 117 14.84 -10.79 -1.95
N ILE A 118 14.22 -11.34 -2.99
CA ILE A 118 13.34 -10.59 -3.89
C ILE A 118 12.11 -10.11 -3.12
N ALA A 119 11.47 -11.00 -2.36
CA ALA A 119 10.32 -10.66 -1.53
C ALA A 119 10.67 -9.57 -0.50
N GLY A 120 11.80 -9.70 0.20
CA GLY A 120 12.29 -8.73 1.16
C GLY A 120 12.56 -7.35 0.54
N ALA A 121 13.18 -7.31 -0.64
CA ALA A 121 13.40 -6.04 -1.36
C ALA A 121 12.08 -5.38 -1.81
N ILE A 122 11.09 -6.19 -2.23
CA ILE A 122 9.76 -5.67 -2.57
C ILE A 122 9.07 -5.11 -1.33
N PHE A 123 9.11 -5.85 -0.23
CA PHE A 123 8.53 -5.45 1.05
C PHE A 123 9.13 -4.13 1.55
N GLU A 124 10.46 -4.03 1.62
CA GLU A 124 11.13 -2.80 2.06
C GLU A 124 10.83 -1.62 1.13
N GLY A 125 10.75 -1.85 -0.18
CA GLY A 125 10.35 -0.82 -1.14
C GLY A 125 8.95 -0.27 -0.89
N ILE A 126 7.98 -1.15 -0.67
CA ILE A 126 6.59 -0.78 -0.36
C ILE A 126 6.51 -0.06 0.99
N LYS A 127 7.21 -0.58 2.01
CA LYS A 127 7.27 0.02 3.35
C LYS A 127 7.83 1.44 3.29
N ARG A 128 8.97 1.65 2.61
CA ARG A 128 9.56 2.99 2.43
C ARG A 128 8.64 3.93 1.65
N TYR A 129 7.93 3.43 0.64
CA TYR A 129 6.92 4.22 -0.06
C TYR A 129 5.86 4.74 0.91
N PHE A 130 5.29 3.88 1.76
CA PHE A 130 4.26 4.29 2.73
C PHE A 130 4.81 5.15 3.88
N GLU A 131 6.07 5.00 4.27
CA GLU A 131 6.71 5.92 5.22
C GLU A 131 6.90 7.32 4.61
N LYS A 132 7.26 7.39 3.32
CA LYS A 132 7.38 8.66 2.60
C LYS A 132 6.03 9.30 2.28
N SER A 133 5.05 8.50 1.89
CA SER A 133 3.73 8.94 1.40
C SER A 133 2.63 8.20 2.15
N PRO A 134 2.49 8.42 3.46
CA PRO A 134 1.51 7.68 4.23
C PRO A 134 0.09 8.10 3.84
N PRO A 135 -0.85 7.15 3.68
CA PRO A 135 -2.23 7.51 3.40
C PRO A 135 -2.83 8.24 4.61
N ALA A 136 -3.71 9.20 4.34
CA ALA A 136 -4.44 9.89 5.40
C ALA A 136 -5.23 8.88 6.25
N ASN A 137 -5.45 9.21 7.52
CA ASN A 137 -6.20 8.37 8.46
C ASN A 137 -5.63 6.96 8.70
N THR A 138 -4.38 6.71 8.29
CA THR A 138 -3.65 5.49 8.65
C THR A 138 -2.74 5.72 9.84
N PHE A 139 -2.40 4.66 10.57
CA PHE A 139 -1.42 4.73 11.65
C PHE A 139 -0.07 5.31 11.21
N VAL A 140 0.40 4.98 10.00
CA VAL A 140 1.67 5.50 9.46
C VAL A 140 1.57 7.01 9.21
N GLY A 141 0.42 7.47 8.68
CA GLY A 141 0.15 8.90 8.44
C GLY A 141 0.05 9.69 9.72
N TRP A 142 -0.70 9.15 10.67
CA TRP A 142 -0.80 9.66 12.03
C TRP A 142 0.58 9.80 12.67
N ARG A 143 1.42 8.75 12.63
CA ARG A 143 2.76 8.72 13.23
C ARG A 143 3.66 9.82 12.65
N LYS A 144 3.61 10.00 11.33
CA LYS A 144 4.40 11.01 10.61
C LYS A 144 3.95 12.44 10.94
N GLN A 145 2.65 12.70 10.95
CA GLN A 145 2.10 14.03 11.24
C GLN A 145 2.32 14.44 12.70
N ASN A 146 2.15 13.50 13.62
CA ASN A 146 2.28 13.76 15.05
C ASN A 146 3.73 13.74 15.53
N LYS A 147 4.73 13.46 14.67
CA LYS A 147 6.15 13.32 15.03
C LYS A 147 6.37 12.41 16.25
N GLY A 148 5.50 11.42 16.46
CA GLY A 148 5.52 10.60 17.66
C GLY A 148 5.14 11.34 18.95
N LYS A 149 4.35 12.42 18.89
CA LYS A 149 3.67 12.98 20.07
C LYS A 149 2.74 11.91 20.64
N ARG A 150 3.02 11.58 21.89
CA ARG A 150 2.27 10.62 22.69
C ARG A 150 1.49 11.39 23.73
N MET A 151 0.34 10.85 24.12
CA MET A 151 -0.30 11.23 25.37
C MET A 151 -0.23 10.06 26.33
N THR A 152 -0.17 10.35 27.62
CA THR A 152 -0.23 9.34 28.65
C THR A 152 -1.67 9.18 29.11
N ILE A 153 -2.17 7.95 29.09
CA ILE A 153 -3.45 7.57 29.67
C ILE A 153 -3.20 6.71 30.91
N GLU A 154 -4.16 6.71 31.82
CA GLU A 154 -4.15 5.88 33.01
C GLU A 154 -5.18 4.77 32.86
N VAL A 155 -4.75 3.52 33.08
CA VAL A 155 -5.60 2.33 32.99
C VAL A 155 -6.65 2.37 34.10
N LYS A 156 -7.93 2.34 33.70
CA LYS A 156 -9.08 2.37 34.59
C LYS A 156 -9.68 0.98 34.79
N ARG A 157 -10.58 0.87 35.78
CA ARG A 157 -11.29 -0.38 36.07
C ARG A 157 -12.13 -0.79 34.86
N GLY A 158 -11.86 -1.99 34.35
CA GLY A 158 -12.53 -2.55 33.18
C GLY A 158 -11.76 -2.40 31.87
N ASP A 159 -10.70 -1.59 31.82
CA ASP A 159 -9.89 -1.46 30.60
C ASP A 159 -9.12 -2.77 30.31
N THR A 160 -9.08 -3.13 29.03
CA THR A 160 -8.20 -4.19 28.51
C THR A 160 -7.20 -3.61 27.52
N LEU A 161 -6.04 -4.24 27.38
CA LEU A 161 -5.01 -3.76 26.46
C LEU A 161 -5.50 -3.76 25.01
N SER A 162 -6.28 -4.78 24.62
CA SER A 162 -6.89 -4.89 23.29
C SER A 162 -7.92 -3.80 23.02
N GLU A 163 -8.78 -3.49 23.99
CA GLU A 163 -9.79 -2.43 23.83
C GLU A 163 -9.12 -1.06 23.74
N LEU A 164 -8.12 -0.79 24.58
CA LEU A 164 -7.33 0.43 24.50
C LEU A 164 -6.61 0.53 23.14
N ALA A 165 -5.97 -0.53 22.66
CA ALA A 165 -5.34 -0.54 21.34
C ALA A 165 -6.35 -0.17 20.24
N SER A 166 -7.52 -0.81 20.23
CA SER A 166 -8.57 -0.52 19.26
C SER A 166 -9.08 0.92 19.37
N ARG A 167 -9.30 1.42 20.59
CA ARG A 167 -9.76 2.79 20.86
C ARG A 167 -8.81 3.84 20.31
N TYR A 168 -7.50 3.55 20.33
CA TYR A 168 -6.46 4.44 19.86
C TYR A 168 -5.94 4.10 18.44
N GLY A 169 -6.62 3.22 17.72
CA GLY A 169 -6.28 2.87 16.32
C GLY A 169 -4.98 2.08 16.17
N LEU A 170 -4.59 1.31 17.18
CA LEU A 170 -3.41 0.47 17.22
C LEU A 170 -3.78 -1.02 17.17
N SER A 171 -2.88 -1.84 16.61
CA SER A 171 -2.90 -3.27 16.91
C SER A 171 -2.42 -3.50 18.35
N LEU A 172 -2.84 -4.62 18.94
CA LEU A 172 -2.39 -5.03 20.28
C LEU A 172 -0.86 -5.03 20.37
N GLN A 173 -0.21 -5.61 19.36
CA GLN A 173 1.26 -5.67 19.27
C GLN A 173 1.89 -4.27 19.20
N ALA A 174 1.33 -3.35 18.41
CA ALA A 174 1.84 -1.99 18.30
C ALA A 174 1.74 -1.22 19.63
N LEU A 175 0.65 -1.39 20.38
CA LEU A 175 0.50 -0.77 21.70
C LEU A 175 1.49 -1.34 22.72
N LYS A 176 1.76 -2.65 22.68
CA LYS A 176 2.78 -3.31 23.52
C LYS A 176 4.18 -2.79 23.23
N GLU A 177 4.57 -2.77 21.96
CA GLU A 177 5.87 -2.28 21.52
C GLU A 177 6.07 -0.80 21.91
N LEU A 178 5.03 0.02 21.78
CA LEU A 178 5.05 1.43 22.17
C LEU A 178 5.36 1.63 23.67
N ASN A 179 4.89 0.69 24.51
CA ASN A 179 4.98 0.76 25.96
C ASN A 179 5.99 -0.24 26.57
N ALA A 180 6.81 -0.88 25.73
CA ALA A 180 7.75 -1.93 26.11
C ALA A 180 7.12 -3.06 26.96
N LEU A 181 5.85 -3.42 26.68
CA LEU A 181 5.13 -4.46 27.39
C LEU A 181 5.46 -5.84 26.83
N GLN A 182 5.90 -6.74 27.70
CA GLN A 182 6.17 -8.14 27.35
C GLN A 182 4.88 -9.00 27.32
N THR A 183 3.88 -8.61 28.11
CA THR A 183 2.63 -9.35 28.29
C THR A 183 1.43 -8.46 28.03
N ASP A 184 0.26 -9.07 27.90
CA ASP A 184 -1.00 -8.35 27.68
C ASP A 184 -1.63 -7.88 29.01
N VAL A 185 -0.95 -8.13 30.13
CA VAL A 185 -1.41 -7.81 31.48
C VAL A 185 -1.10 -6.34 31.78
N ILE A 186 -2.16 -5.58 32.07
CA ILE A 186 -2.10 -4.18 32.53
C ILE A 186 -2.73 -4.05 33.92
N ARG A 187 -2.22 -3.11 34.72
CA ARG A 187 -2.68 -2.86 36.10
C ARG A 187 -3.47 -1.57 36.20
N LEU A 188 -4.41 -1.52 37.13
CA LEU A 188 -5.13 -0.28 37.46
C LEU A 188 -4.14 0.81 37.87
N GLY A 189 -4.33 2.02 37.34
CA GLY A 189 -3.41 3.15 37.54
C GLY A 189 -2.14 3.09 36.71
N GLN A 190 -1.92 2.04 35.91
CA GLN A 190 -0.77 1.96 35.02
C GLN A 190 -0.86 3.04 33.95
N LYS A 191 0.25 3.76 33.76
CA LYS A 191 0.37 4.78 32.72
C LYS A 191 0.80 4.12 31.42
N LEU A 192 0.04 4.34 30.36
CA LEU A 192 0.35 3.90 29.01
C LEU A 192 0.46 5.10 28.08
N GLU A 193 1.49 5.10 27.26
CA GLU A 193 1.63 6.01 26.15
C GLU A 193 0.80 5.53 24.97
N VAL A 194 0.01 6.44 24.42
CA VAL A 194 -0.82 6.19 23.23
C VAL A 194 -0.66 7.33 22.24
N PRO A 195 -0.88 7.06 20.94
CA PRO A 195 -0.95 8.09 19.92
C PRO A 195 -2.04 9.13 20.21
N ILE A 196 -1.76 10.42 19.96
CA ILE A 196 -2.78 11.47 19.93
C ILE A 196 -3.67 11.31 18.69
N VAL A 197 -4.65 10.41 18.73
CA VAL A 197 -5.66 10.32 17.67
C VAL A 197 -6.65 11.48 17.74
N LEU A 198 -7.05 12.01 16.57
CA LEU A 198 -8.18 12.92 16.46
C LEU A 198 -9.46 12.14 16.76
N ARG A 199 -10.33 12.69 17.61
CA ARG A 199 -11.68 12.18 17.86
C ARG A 199 -12.61 12.54 16.71
#